data_AF-A0A8S0H6U8-F1
#
_entry.id   AF-A0A8S0H6U8-F1
#
_cell.length_a   1.000
_cell.length_b   1.000
_cell.length_c   1.000
_cell.angle_alpha   90.00
_cell.angle_beta   90.00
_cell.angle_gamma   90.00
#
_symmetry.space_group_name_H-M   'P 1'
#
loop_
_entity.id
_entity.type
_entity.pdbx_description
1 polymer ?
#
loop_
_entity_poly.entity_id
_entity_poly.type
_entity_poly.pdbx_seq_one_letter_code
_entity_poly.pdbx_strand_id
1 'polypeptide(L)'
;MFDDYDYKDVSTRIKVKFSQRRDEPMYPWEIASFLKKLNTVYYKFELLNSICSAINQGVSPEDIFIFDHSLPLYERYSEMNLLSEPFAAKLFYSIGMPIPLSPNRNIYEFNCLYHIFNTVNSFLKRNHIGPLSLNNISYLYETLQGFGLQATEAAVIDLANKQAEKSYEAAAKRGRRKSSFQTTISRSHLKNTKNKKTRSF
;
A
#
# COMPACT_ATOMS: atom_id res chain seq x y z
N MET A 1 -6.85 -1.39 -24.35
CA MET A 1 -7.11 -2.04 -23.06
C MET A 1 -8.43 -2.77 -23.19
N PHE A 2 -8.49 -4.03 -22.78
CA PHE A 2 -9.73 -4.80 -22.77
C PHE A 2 -10.66 -4.23 -21.68
N ASP A 3 -11.92 -3.98 -22.03
CA ASP A 3 -12.97 -3.59 -21.10
C ASP A 3 -14.05 -4.68 -21.11
N ASP A 4 -14.31 -5.29 -19.95
CA ASP A 4 -15.27 -6.38 -19.85
C ASP A 4 -16.73 -5.89 -19.91
N TYR A 5 -16.98 -4.60 -19.64
CA TYR A 5 -18.32 -4.03 -19.71
C TYR A 5 -18.86 -3.97 -21.14
N ASP A 6 -17.99 -3.90 -22.15
CA ASP A 6 -18.38 -3.95 -23.57
C ASP A 6 -19.06 -5.26 -23.96
N TYR A 7 -18.85 -6.33 -23.17
CA TYR A 7 -19.33 -7.68 -23.44
C TYR A 7 -20.33 -8.20 -22.40
N LYS A 8 -20.65 -7.40 -21.37
CA LYS A 8 -21.61 -7.75 -20.31
C LYS A 8 -23.00 -7.20 -20.60
N ASP A 9 -24.03 -7.97 -20.27
CA ASP A 9 -25.40 -7.45 -20.27
C ASP A 9 -25.63 -6.55 -19.05
N VAL A 10 -25.43 -5.25 -19.25
CA VAL A 10 -25.69 -4.22 -18.24
C VAL A 10 -27.16 -3.75 -18.22
N SER A 11 -27.97 -4.23 -19.15
CA SER A 11 -29.37 -3.83 -19.30
C SER A 11 -30.32 -4.62 -18.39
N THR A 12 -30.00 -5.90 -18.16
CA THR A 12 -30.82 -6.79 -17.35
C THR A 12 -30.55 -6.59 -15.85
N ARG A 13 -31.58 -6.19 -15.10
CA ARG A 13 -31.53 -6.10 -13.64
C ARG A 13 -32.18 -7.31 -12.98
N ILE A 14 -31.38 -8.11 -12.28
CA ILE A 14 -31.86 -9.26 -11.50
C ILE A 14 -32.12 -8.82 -10.06
N LYS A 15 -33.30 -9.13 -9.53
CA LYS A 15 -33.63 -8.94 -8.10
C LYS A 15 -33.63 -10.29 -7.40
N VAL A 16 -32.78 -10.44 -6.38
CA VAL A 16 -32.70 -11.64 -5.56
C VAL A 16 -33.26 -11.34 -4.18
N LYS A 17 -34.16 -12.21 -3.68
CA LYS A 17 -34.69 -12.17 -2.32
C LYS A 17 -34.30 -13.45 -1.60
N PHE A 18 -33.69 -13.32 -0.43
CA PHE A 18 -33.42 -14.44 0.46
C PHE A 18 -34.54 -14.52 1.51
N SER A 19 -35.04 -15.73 1.76
CA SER A 19 -36.02 -16.01 2.80
C SER A 19 -35.48 -17.07 3.75
N GLN A 20 -35.77 -16.92 5.04
CA GLN A 20 -35.49 -17.96 6.01
C GLN A 20 -36.49 -19.11 5.85
N ARG A 21 -36.04 -20.33 6.12
CA ARG A 21 -36.91 -21.52 6.16
C ARG A 21 -37.71 -21.63 7.45
N ARG A 22 -37.22 -21.01 8.53
CA ARG A 22 -37.85 -20.97 9.85
C ARG A 22 -37.94 -19.53 10.30
N ASP A 23 -39.03 -19.19 10.97
CA ASP A 23 -39.27 -17.86 11.51
C ASP A 23 -38.51 -17.72 12.85
N GLU A 24 -37.20 -17.57 12.72
CA GLU A 24 -36.27 -17.42 13.85
C GLU A 24 -35.62 -16.04 13.78
N PRO A 25 -35.51 -15.31 14.92
CA PRO A 25 -34.85 -14.02 14.95
C PRO A 25 -33.40 -14.15 14.48
N MET A 26 -33.03 -13.38 13.45
CA MET A 26 -31.65 -13.29 13.01
C MET A 26 -30.94 -12.14 13.73
N TYR A 27 -29.78 -12.42 14.32
CA TYR A 27 -28.95 -11.38 14.88
C TYR A 27 -28.26 -10.58 13.75
N PRO A 28 -28.00 -9.27 13.95
CA PRO A 28 -27.33 -8.44 12.94
C PRO A 28 -25.99 -9.00 12.45
N TRP A 29 -25.23 -9.69 13.32
CA TRP A 29 -23.94 -10.28 12.96
C TRP A 29 -24.07 -11.49 12.02
N GLU A 30 -25.18 -12.24 12.08
CA GLU A 30 -25.45 -13.38 11.21
C GLU A 30 -25.74 -12.89 9.79
N ILE A 31 -26.58 -11.85 9.68
CA ILE A 31 -26.88 -11.17 8.41
C ILE A 31 -25.59 -10.63 7.80
N ALA A 32 -24.76 -9.94 8.59
CA ALA A 32 -23.50 -9.40 8.11
C ALA A 32 -22.54 -10.50 7.63
N SER A 33 -22.45 -11.62 8.35
CA SER A 33 -21.63 -12.77 7.98
C SER A 33 -22.10 -13.43 6.69
N PHE A 34 -23.42 -13.60 6.53
CA PHE A 34 -24.02 -14.11 5.31
C PHE A 34 -23.72 -13.21 4.11
N LEU A 35 -24.00 -11.90 4.23
CA LEU A 35 -23.74 -10.92 3.17
C LEU A 35 -22.26 -10.88 2.79
N LYS A 36 -21.35 -10.96 3.77
CA LYS A 36 -19.90 -11.01 3.51
C LYS A 36 -19.52 -12.23 2.66
N LYS A 37 -20.04 -13.41 2.99
CA LYS A 37 -19.80 -14.65 2.23
C LYS A 37 -20.36 -14.55 0.82
N LEU A 38 -21.61 -14.10 0.69
CA LEU A 38 -22.27 -13.92 -0.60
C LEU A 38 -21.47 -12.98 -1.50
N ASN A 39 -21.11 -11.80 -1.00
CA ASN A 39 -20.34 -10.81 -1.74
C ASN A 39 -18.97 -11.37 -2.15
N THR A 40 -18.29 -12.08 -1.25
CA THR A 40 -16.98 -12.68 -1.55
C THR A 40 -17.07 -13.70 -2.68
N VAL A 41 -18.09 -14.56 -2.67
CA VAL A 41 -18.34 -15.54 -3.74
C VAL A 41 -18.70 -14.84 -5.04
N TYR A 42 -19.61 -13.86 -4.97
CA TYR A 42 -20.01 -13.06 -6.13
C TYR A 42 -18.82 -12.39 -6.83
N TYR A 43 -17.97 -11.68 -6.09
CA TYR A 43 -16.80 -11.01 -6.67
C TYR A 43 -15.80 -11.98 -7.31
N LYS A 44 -15.64 -13.19 -6.75
CA LYS A 44 -14.81 -14.23 -7.37
C LYS A 44 -15.39 -14.70 -8.70
N PHE A 45 -16.71 -14.90 -8.77
CA PHE A 45 -17.38 -15.26 -10.02
C PHE A 45 -17.30 -14.14 -11.05
N GLU A 46 -17.51 -12.88 -10.65
CA GLU A 46 -17.36 -11.74 -11.55
C GLU A 46 -15.94 -11.67 -12.13
N LEU A 47 -14.92 -11.83 -11.29
CA LEU A 47 -13.52 -11.85 -11.75
C LEU A 47 -13.27 -13.00 -12.74
N LEU A 48 -13.74 -14.21 -12.45
CA LEU A 48 -13.62 -15.35 -13.35
C LEU A 48 -14.34 -15.11 -14.68
N ASN A 49 -15.54 -14.53 -14.64
CA ASN A 49 -16.30 -14.18 -15.83
C ASN A 49 -15.55 -13.15 -16.69
N SER A 50 -14.95 -12.13 -16.07
CA SER A 50 -14.15 -11.13 -16.77
C SER A 50 -12.91 -11.76 -17.42
N ILE A 51 -12.22 -12.68 -16.73
CA ILE A 51 -11.09 -13.45 -17.28
C ILE A 51 -11.53 -14.31 -18.46
N CYS A 52 -12.62 -15.07 -18.31
CA CYS A 52 -13.17 -15.89 -19.40
C CYS A 52 -13.58 -15.03 -20.60
N SER A 53 -14.19 -13.88 -20.36
CA SER A 53 -14.54 -12.93 -21.41
C SER A 53 -13.30 -12.43 -22.14
N ALA A 54 -12.25 -12.03 -21.43
CA ALA A 54 -10.98 -11.59 -22.03
C ALA A 54 -10.37 -12.67 -22.93
N ILE A 55 -10.28 -13.91 -22.44
CA ILE A 55 -9.75 -15.04 -23.19
C ILE A 55 -10.60 -15.32 -24.43
N ASN A 56 -11.93 -15.32 -24.30
CA ASN A 56 -12.85 -15.56 -25.42
C ASN A 56 -12.77 -14.47 -26.51
N GLN A 57 -12.38 -13.25 -26.14
CA GLN A 57 -12.16 -12.14 -27.06
C GLN A 57 -10.71 -12.07 -27.58
N GLY A 58 -9.88 -13.07 -27.29
CA GLY A 58 -8.53 -13.22 -27.86
C GLY A 58 -7.41 -12.59 -27.05
N VAL A 59 -7.65 -12.15 -25.80
CA VAL A 59 -6.57 -11.73 -24.90
C VAL A 59 -5.75 -12.95 -24.48
N SER A 60 -4.43 -12.91 -24.67
CA SER A 60 -3.54 -13.98 -24.26
C SER A 60 -3.53 -14.13 -22.73
N PRO A 61 -3.55 -15.35 -22.17
CA PRO A 61 -3.40 -15.57 -20.72
C PRO A 61 -2.12 -14.98 -20.13
N GLU A 62 -1.06 -14.80 -20.91
CA GLU A 62 0.21 -14.19 -20.49
C GLU A 62 0.11 -12.68 -20.25
N ASP A 63 -0.92 -12.04 -20.82
CA ASP A 63 -1.21 -10.61 -20.68
C ASP A 63 -2.25 -10.34 -19.59
N ILE A 64 -2.77 -11.38 -18.93
CA ILE A 64 -3.77 -11.27 -17.86
C ILE A 64 -3.08 -11.43 -16.50
N PHE A 65 -3.29 -10.45 -15.62
CA PHE A 65 -2.86 -10.49 -14.23
C PHE A 65 -3.87 -9.79 -13.33
N ILE A 66 -3.83 -10.13 -12.05
CA ILE A 66 -4.80 -9.71 -11.05
C ILE A 66 -4.03 -9.03 -9.93
N PHE A 67 -4.46 -7.85 -9.51
CA PHE A 67 -3.94 -7.26 -8.28
C PHE A 67 -4.65 -7.86 -7.05
N ASP A 68 -3.89 -8.13 -6.00
CA ASP A 68 -4.40 -8.73 -4.76
C ASP A 68 -5.20 -7.75 -3.88
N HIS A 69 -5.20 -6.46 -4.19
CA HIS A 69 -6.08 -5.46 -3.58
C HIS A 69 -7.01 -4.84 -4.61
N SER A 70 -8.18 -4.39 -4.15
CA SER A 70 -9.11 -3.63 -4.97
C SER A 70 -8.57 -2.22 -5.22
N LEU A 71 -8.74 -1.72 -6.45
CA LEU A 71 -8.54 -0.31 -6.76
C LEU A 71 -9.38 0.59 -5.83
N PRO A 72 -8.84 1.72 -5.36
CA PRO A 72 -9.66 2.79 -4.83
C PRO A 72 -10.70 3.21 -5.87
N LEU A 73 -11.96 3.38 -5.46
CA LEU A 73 -13.13 3.68 -6.33
C LEU A 73 -13.00 4.92 -7.24
N TYR A 74 -11.91 5.69 -7.14
CA TYR A 74 -11.70 6.97 -7.81
C TYR A 74 -10.39 7.06 -8.62
N GLU A 75 -9.61 5.97 -8.76
CA GLU A 75 -8.32 6.02 -9.47
C GLU A 75 -8.29 5.24 -10.80
N ARG A 76 -8.13 6.05 -11.87
CA ARG A 76 -7.51 5.86 -13.19
C ARG A 76 -7.33 4.44 -13.75
N TYR A 77 -8.43 3.89 -14.27
CA TYR A 77 -8.42 2.79 -15.24
C TYR A 77 -7.61 3.13 -16.52
N SER A 78 -7.49 4.41 -16.88
CA SER A 78 -6.82 4.87 -18.11
C SER A 78 -5.30 4.71 -18.11
N GLU A 79 -4.68 4.46 -16.96
CA GLU A 79 -3.22 4.44 -16.80
C GLU A 79 -2.63 3.02 -16.76
N MET A 80 -3.45 1.97 -16.90
CA MET A 80 -2.99 0.58 -16.85
C MET A 80 -2.09 0.15 -18.03
N ASN A 81 -2.10 0.89 -19.15
CA ASN A 81 -1.17 0.67 -20.26
C ASN A 81 0.29 1.04 -19.93
N LEU A 82 0.57 1.54 -18.72
CA LEU A 82 1.86 2.13 -18.37
C LEU A 82 2.80 1.15 -17.66
N LEU A 83 2.46 -0.14 -17.50
CA LEU A 83 3.27 -1.13 -16.75
C LEU A 83 4.74 -1.23 -17.18
N SER A 84 5.08 -0.85 -18.41
CA SER A 84 6.47 -0.79 -18.88
C SER A 84 7.26 0.41 -18.34
N GLU A 85 6.60 1.42 -17.79
CA GLU A 85 7.20 2.69 -17.39
C GLU A 85 7.69 2.67 -15.93
N PRO A 86 8.83 3.32 -15.61
CA PRO A 86 9.35 3.38 -14.23
C PRO A 86 8.39 3.95 -13.18
N PHE A 87 7.47 4.83 -13.57
CA PHE A 87 6.47 5.37 -12.65
C PHE A 87 5.32 4.40 -12.38
N ALA A 88 5.14 3.36 -13.19
CA ALA A 88 4.13 2.32 -12.97
C ALA A 88 4.34 1.59 -11.65
N ALA A 89 5.59 1.32 -11.28
CA ALA A 89 5.94 0.73 -10.00
C ALA A 89 5.43 1.56 -8.82
N LYS A 90 5.37 2.88 -8.97
CA LYS A 90 4.80 3.76 -7.96
C LYS A 90 3.28 3.81 -8.03
N LEU A 91 2.74 3.90 -9.25
CA LEU A 91 1.30 4.02 -9.50
C LEU A 91 0.53 2.81 -9.00
N PHE A 92 1.01 1.60 -9.33
CA PHE A 92 0.32 0.36 -8.99
C PHE A 92 0.60 -0.15 -7.58
N TYR A 93 1.56 0.44 -6.87
CA TYR A 93 1.93 -0.02 -5.53
C TYR A 93 0.76 0.02 -4.52
N SER A 94 -0.09 1.05 -4.60
CA SER A 94 -1.29 1.15 -3.74
C SER A 94 -2.38 0.13 -4.08
N ILE A 95 -2.34 -0.41 -5.29
CA ILE A 95 -3.34 -1.32 -5.86
C ILE A 95 -2.98 -2.78 -5.53
N GLY A 96 -1.74 -3.02 -5.09
CA GLY A 96 -1.30 -4.30 -4.55
C GLY A 96 -0.29 -5.00 -5.43
N MET A 97 -0.03 -6.27 -5.13
CA MET A 97 0.90 -7.11 -5.86
C MET A 97 0.20 -7.73 -7.08
N PRO A 98 0.78 -7.62 -8.27
CA PRO A 98 0.23 -8.30 -9.43
C PRO A 98 0.48 -9.80 -9.33
N ILE A 99 -0.54 -10.58 -9.64
CA ILE A 99 -0.58 -12.04 -9.68
C ILE A 99 -0.87 -12.43 -11.13
N PRO A 100 0.13 -12.95 -11.87
CA PRO A 100 -0.07 -13.29 -13.27
C PRO A 100 -0.91 -14.57 -13.42
N LEU A 101 -1.74 -14.65 -14.45
CA LEU A 101 -2.51 -15.86 -14.77
C LEU A 101 -1.62 -16.96 -15.37
N SER A 102 -0.59 -16.57 -16.14
CA SER A 102 0.46 -17.43 -16.67
C SER A 102 1.84 -16.87 -16.29
N PRO A 103 2.88 -17.69 -16.05
CA PRO A 103 4.20 -17.20 -15.69
C PRO A 103 4.73 -16.10 -16.63
N ASN A 104 4.95 -14.90 -16.09
CA ASN A 104 5.44 -13.75 -16.83
C ASN A 104 6.56 -13.08 -16.03
N ARG A 105 7.74 -12.96 -16.66
CA ARG A 105 8.94 -12.43 -16.01
C ARG A 105 8.77 -10.99 -15.54
N ASN A 106 8.19 -10.12 -16.37
CA ASN A 106 8.03 -8.70 -16.04
C ASN A 106 7.12 -8.54 -14.82
N ILE A 107 6.01 -9.28 -14.80
CA ILE A 107 5.05 -9.25 -13.68
C ILE A 107 5.69 -9.80 -12.41
N TYR A 108 6.49 -10.86 -12.53
CA TYR A 108 7.23 -11.43 -11.41
C TYR A 108 8.29 -10.46 -10.86
N GLU A 109 8.97 -9.70 -11.72
CA GLU A 109 9.91 -8.66 -11.32
C GLU A 109 9.23 -7.53 -10.51
N PHE A 110 8.03 -7.09 -10.92
CA PHE A 110 7.19 -6.19 -10.12
C PHE A 110 6.84 -6.77 -8.76
N ASN A 111 6.43 -8.05 -8.74
CA ASN A 111 6.07 -8.75 -7.52
C ASN A 111 7.25 -8.80 -6.53
N CYS A 112 8.44 -9.18 -7.00
CA CYS A 112 9.68 -9.18 -6.22
C CYS A 112 10.03 -7.80 -5.68
N LEU A 113 9.96 -6.76 -6.52
CA LEU A 113 10.22 -5.38 -6.11
C LEU A 113 9.31 -4.96 -4.96
N TYR A 114 8.01 -5.21 -5.09
CA TYR A 114 7.03 -4.84 -4.06
C TYR A 114 7.25 -5.63 -2.76
N HIS A 115 7.59 -6.92 -2.85
CA HIS A 115 7.96 -7.72 -1.68
C HIS A 115 9.19 -7.19 -0.95
N ILE A 116 10.26 -6.86 -1.69
CA ILE A 116 11.48 -6.28 -1.12
C ILE A 116 11.15 -4.97 -0.41
N PHE A 117 10.44 -4.07 -1.09
CA PHE A 117 10.11 -2.75 -0.55
C PHE A 117 9.21 -2.83 0.69
N ASN A 118 8.18 -3.70 0.67
CA ASN A 118 7.31 -3.97 1.81
C ASN A 118 8.07 -4.57 3.01
N THR A 119 9.00 -5.50 2.74
CA THR A 119 9.80 -6.16 3.77
C THR A 119 10.69 -5.15 4.49
N VAL A 120 11.39 -4.31 3.72
CA VAL A 120 12.26 -3.27 4.28
C VAL A 120 11.44 -2.24 5.06
N ASN A 121 10.33 -1.74 4.52
CA ASN A 121 9.48 -0.79 5.25
C ASN A 121 8.88 -1.37 6.53
N SER A 122 8.51 -2.66 6.50
CA SER A 122 8.07 -3.37 7.70
C SER A 122 9.18 -3.45 8.75
N PHE A 123 10.41 -3.74 8.32
CA PHE A 123 11.57 -3.74 9.18
C PHE A 123 11.85 -2.35 9.79
N LEU A 124 11.87 -1.29 8.98
CA LEU A 124 12.06 0.09 9.46
C LEU A 124 10.99 0.48 10.49
N LYS A 125 9.72 0.17 10.20
CA LYS A 125 8.60 0.44 11.11
C LYS A 125 8.75 -0.26 12.46
N ARG A 126 9.14 -1.56 12.46
CA ARG A 126 9.39 -2.32 13.71
C ARG A 126 10.51 -1.70 14.55
N ASN A 127 11.47 -1.05 13.90
CA ASN A 127 12.58 -0.34 14.54
C ASN A 127 12.29 1.14 14.81
N HIS A 128 11.03 1.58 14.70
CA HIS A 128 10.61 2.98 14.91
C HIS A 128 11.30 4.00 13.98
N ILE A 129 11.74 3.56 12.81
CA ILE A 129 12.33 4.40 11.75
C ILE A 129 11.22 4.76 10.76
N GLY A 130 11.25 5.99 10.23
CA GLY A 130 10.29 6.42 9.21
C GLY A 130 10.44 5.59 7.92
N PRO A 131 9.35 5.30 7.19
CA PRO A 131 9.41 4.46 6.00
C PRO A 131 10.19 5.13 4.86
N LEU A 132 10.62 4.31 3.91
CA LEU A 132 11.07 4.78 2.60
C LEU A 132 9.91 5.45 1.85
N SER A 133 10.24 6.44 1.03
CA SER A 133 9.26 7.15 0.21
C SER A 133 8.81 6.28 -0.97
N LEU A 134 7.56 6.44 -1.41
CA LEU A 134 7.10 5.81 -2.65
C LEU A 134 7.92 6.24 -3.87
N ASN A 135 8.57 7.40 -3.85
CA ASN A 135 9.49 7.78 -4.94
C ASN A 135 10.70 6.84 -5.04
N ASN A 136 11.07 6.17 -3.93
CA ASN A 136 12.15 5.19 -3.96
C ASN A 136 11.80 3.94 -4.77
N ILE A 137 10.51 3.60 -4.92
CA ILE A 137 10.12 2.38 -5.64
C ILE A 137 10.39 2.49 -7.15
N SER A 138 10.20 3.66 -7.75
CA SER A 138 10.53 3.90 -9.16
C SER A 138 12.02 3.78 -9.42
N TYR A 139 12.86 4.36 -8.54
CA TYR A 139 14.32 4.19 -8.61
C TYR A 139 14.75 2.73 -8.49
N LEU A 140 14.14 1.98 -7.57
CA LEU A 140 14.42 0.56 -7.39
C LEU A 140 13.95 -0.29 -8.58
N TYR A 141 12.86 0.11 -9.24
CA TYR A 141 12.41 -0.51 -10.49
C TYR A 141 13.42 -0.30 -11.63
N GLU A 142 13.90 0.93 -11.83
CA GLU A 142 14.95 1.22 -12.82
C GLU A 142 16.22 0.41 -12.53
N THR A 143 16.58 0.29 -11.25
CA THR A 143 17.72 -0.53 -10.82
C THR A 143 17.51 -2.01 -11.16
N LEU A 144 16.28 -2.52 -10.95
CA LEU A 144 15.92 -3.90 -11.25
C LEU A 144 16.01 -4.19 -12.76
N GLN A 145 15.49 -3.28 -13.59
CA GLN A 145 15.51 -3.43 -15.05
C GLN A 145 16.93 -3.31 -15.62
N GLY A 146 17.76 -2.42 -15.08
CA GLY A 146 19.12 -2.18 -15.59
C GLY A 146 20.19 -3.14 -15.06
N PHE A 147 20.13 -3.49 -13.77
CA PHE A 147 21.21 -4.16 -13.04
C PHE A 147 20.79 -5.45 -12.33
N GLY A 148 19.49 -5.80 -12.39
CA GLY A 148 18.95 -7.03 -11.82
C GLY A 148 18.73 -7.01 -10.31
N LEU A 149 18.21 -8.13 -9.80
CA LEU A 149 17.69 -8.26 -8.43
C LEU A 149 18.75 -7.97 -7.36
N GLN A 150 19.96 -8.48 -7.54
CA GLN A 150 21.05 -8.35 -6.56
C GLN A 150 21.47 -6.88 -6.35
N ALA A 151 21.51 -6.10 -7.44
CA ALA A 151 21.78 -4.67 -7.36
C ALA A 151 20.63 -3.91 -6.68
N THR A 152 19.39 -4.30 -6.97
CA THR A 152 18.19 -3.73 -6.32
C THR A 152 18.16 -4.00 -4.81
N GLU A 153 18.55 -5.20 -4.38
CA GLU A 153 18.69 -5.54 -2.96
C GLU A 153 19.73 -4.66 -2.26
N ALA A 154 20.90 -4.49 -2.87
CA ALA A 154 21.93 -3.59 -2.33
C ALA A 154 21.43 -2.14 -2.26
N ALA A 155 20.74 -1.67 -3.30
CA ALA A 155 20.21 -0.31 -3.38
C ALA A 155 19.14 -0.04 -2.31
N VAL A 156 18.22 -0.98 -2.06
CA VAL A 156 17.19 -0.78 -1.02
C VAL A 156 17.79 -0.77 0.39
N ILE A 157 18.85 -1.55 0.63
CA ILE A 157 19.57 -1.57 1.91
C ILE A 157 20.27 -0.23 2.15
N ASP A 158 20.94 0.32 1.14
CA ASP A 158 21.55 1.65 1.23
C ASP A 158 20.51 2.74 1.54
N LEU A 159 19.36 2.72 0.85
CA LEU A 159 18.26 3.63 1.15
C LEU A 159 17.73 3.48 2.59
N ALA A 160 17.60 2.25 3.07
CA ALA A 160 17.16 1.96 4.44
C ALA A 160 18.15 2.49 5.48
N ASN A 161 19.46 2.31 5.26
CA ASN A 161 20.52 2.81 6.14
C ASN A 161 20.49 4.35 6.19
N LYS A 162 20.43 5.02 5.03
CA LYS A 162 20.30 6.48 4.95
C LYS A 162 19.06 7.00 5.69
N GLN A 163 17.94 6.27 5.60
CA GLN A 163 16.70 6.63 6.28
C GLN A 163 16.79 6.43 7.80
N ALA A 164 17.49 5.38 8.25
CA ALA A 164 17.78 5.14 9.66
C ALA A 164 18.65 6.26 10.24
N GLU A 165 19.75 6.62 9.57
CA GLU A 165 20.64 7.71 9.97
C GLU A 165 19.89 9.04 10.14
N LYS A 166 19.09 9.44 9.14
CA LYS A 166 18.24 10.63 9.21
C LYS A 166 17.30 10.61 10.41
N SER A 167 16.72 9.44 10.69
CA SER A 167 15.81 9.26 11.83
C SER A 167 16.53 9.40 13.17
N TYR A 168 17.72 8.81 13.30
CA TYR A 168 18.56 8.95 14.50
C TYR A 168 19.04 10.39 14.71
N GLU A 169 19.48 11.08 13.67
CA GLU A 169 19.85 12.49 13.75
C GLU A 169 18.68 13.37 14.20
N ALA A 170 17.48 13.14 13.63
CA ALA A 170 16.28 13.86 14.00
C ALA A 170 15.91 13.61 15.48
N ALA A 171 16.03 12.38 15.95
CA ALA A 171 15.81 12.01 17.35
C ALA A 171 16.84 12.70 18.28
N ALA A 172 18.13 12.68 17.93
CA ALA A 172 19.19 13.34 18.67
C ALA A 172 18.99 14.86 18.75
N LYS A 173 18.61 15.51 17.63
CA LYS A 173 18.26 16.94 17.59
C LYS A 173 17.07 17.25 18.50
N ARG A 174 16.03 16.41 18.54
CA ARG A 174 14.87 16.56 19.44
C ARG A 174 15.26 16.37 20.91
N GLY A 175 16.12 15.41 21.23
CA GLY A 175 16.66 15.20 22.58
C GLY A 175 17.46 16.42 23.07
N ARG A 176 18.36 16.95 22.23
CA ARG A 176 19.13 18.17 22.52
C ARG A 176 18.20 19.37 22.76
N ARG A 177 17.17 19.56 21.93
CA ARG A 177 16.17 20.64 22.12
C ARG A 177 15.37 20.52 23.41
N LYS A 178 14.97 19.30 23.83
CA LYS A 178 14.30 19.10 25.13
C LYS A 178 15.22 19.44 26.31
N SER A 179 16.49 19.04 26.25
CA SER A 179 17.48 19.35 27.29
C SER A 179 17.78 20.86 27.40
N SER A 180 17.92 21.56 26.27
CA SER A 180 18.13 23.01 26.28
C SER A 180 16.89 23.76 26.77
N PHE A 181 15.68 23.30 26.43
CA PHE A 181 14.43 23.87 26.91
C PHE A 181 14.24 23.69 28.43
N GLN A 182 14.51 22.50 28.98
CA GLN A 182 14.51 22.26 30.44
C GLN A 182 15.54 23.11 31.18
N THR A 183 16.74 23.27 30.59
CA THR A 183 17.79 24.14 31.15
C THR A 183 17.37 25.61 31.16
N THR A 184 16.67 26.04 30.11
CA THR A 184 16.16 27.43 29.98
C THR A 184 15.03 27.71 30.95
N ILE A 185 14.08 26.77 31.12
CA ILE A 185 13.00 26.86 32.12
C ILE A 185 13.58 26.87 33.54
N SER A 186 14.55 26.01 33.83
CA SER A 186 15.17 25.96 35.17
C SER A 186 15.91 27.28 35.49
N ARG A 187 16.59 27.87 34.50
CA ARG A 187 17.25 29.17 34.65
C ARG A 187 16.28 30.34 34.80
N SER A 188 15.13 30.33 34.13
CA SER A 188 14.12 31.39 34.28
C SER A 188 13.42 31.33 35.65
N HIS A 189 13.14 30.14 36.18
CA HIS A 189 12.62 29.97 37.55
C HIS A 189 13.63 30.40 38.63
N LEU A 190 14.94 30.15 38.43
CA LEU A 190 16.00 30.62 39.34
C LEU A 190 16.20 32.15 39.31
N LYS A 191 15.96 32.82 38.18
CA LYS A 191 16.00 34.30 38.10
C LYS A 191 14.80 34.96 38.78
N ASN A 192 13.60 34.39 38.64
CA ASN A 192 12.39 34.92 39.28
C ASN A 192 12.37 34.76 40.80
N THR A 193 13.03 33.72 41.34
CA THR A 193 13.18 33.54 42.80
C THR A 193 14.23 34.47 43.41
N LYS A 194 15.29 34.82 42.67
CA LYS A 194 16.27 35.83 43.12
C LYS A 194 15.69 37.25 43.14
N ASN A 195 14.89 37.64 42.15
CA ASN A 195 14.28 38.97 42.10
C ASN A 195 13.15 39.21 43.13
N LYS A 196 12.54 38.14 43.68
CA LYS A 196 11.57 38.26 44.78
C LYS A 196 12.22 38.46 46.16
N LYS A 197 13.48 38.05 46.35
CA LYS A 197 14.22 38.26 47.62
C LYS A 197 14.85 39.65 47.77
N THR A 198 14.97 40.41 46.69
CA THR A 198 15.56 41.77 46.68
C THR A 198 14.53 42.91 46.77
N ARG A 199 13.22 42.61 46.88
CA ARG A 199 12.14 43.61 46.98
C ARG A 199 11.41 43.62 48.34
N SER A 200 11.98 42.97 49.36
CA SER A 200 11.44 42.95 50.72
C SER A 200 12.42 43.59 51.70
N PHE A 201 12.56 44.91 51.64
CA PHE A 201 13.03 45.79 52.71
C PHE A 201 12.43 47.18 52.48
#